data_AF-A0A959WSS7-F1
#
_entry.id   AF-A0A959WSS7-F1
#
_cell.length_a   1.000
_cell.length_b   1.000
_cell.length_c   1.000
_cell.angle_alpha   90.00
_cell.angle_beta   90.00
_cell.angle_gamma   90.00
#
_symmetry.space_group_name_H-M   'P 1'
#
loop_
_entity.id
_entity.type
_entity.pdbx_description
1 polymer ?
#
loop_
_entity_poly.entity_id
_entity_poly.type
_entity_poly.pdbx_seq_one_letter_code
_entity_poly.pdbx_strand_id
1 'polypeptide(L)'
;MALVVGFVLFAILDPPLGVIALVAGAVLEVGEAFFWTRYLRRYRVRTGVEGLIGQRAETIEPCEPRGRVRLHGEIWTAVCERGAGVGETVRVVAVDGLTLTVEPYEDVQRR
;
A
#
# COMPACT_ATOMS: atom_id res chain seq x y z
N MET A 1 -26.84 -10.06 0.48
CA MET A 1 -27.68 -11.14 1.02
C MET A 1 -28.83 -10.65 1.92
N ALA A 2 -28.62 -9.69 2.82
CA ALA A 2 -29.63 -9.11 3.69
C ALA A 2 -30.73 -8.29 2.96
N LEU A 3 -30.47 -7.77 1.75
CA LEU A 3 -31.51 -7.13 0.93
C LEU A 3 -32.64 -8.09 0.52
N VAL A 4 -32.32 -9.35 0.24
CA VAL A 4 -33.33 -10.36 -0.13
C VAL A 4 -34.19 -10.72 1.08
N VAL A 5 -33.56 -10.85 2.25
CA VAL A 5 -34.26 -11.08 3.53
C VAL A 5 -35.16 -9.89 3.89
N GLY A 6 -34.67 -8.65 3.74
CA GLY A 6 -35.45 -7.43 3.99
C GLY A 6 -36.63 -7.27 3.04
N PHE A 7 -36.46 -7.62 1.76
CA PHE A 7 -37.53 -7.60 0.76
C PHE A 7 -38.61 -8.67 1.02
N VAL A 8 -38.22 -9.88 1.43
CA VAL A 8 -39.16 -10.94 1.80
C VAL A 8 -39.96 -10.58 3.06
N LEU A 9 -39.32 -9.96 4.06
CA LEU A 9 -40.01 -9.47 5.27
C LEU A 9 -40.99 -8.32 4.95
N PHE A 10 -40.62 -7.41 4.05
CA PHE A 10 -41.52 -6.34 3.59
C PHE A 10 -42.83 -6.87 2.98
N ALA A 11 -42.78 -8.01 2.28
CA ALA A 11 -43.95 -8.60 1.63
C ALA A 11 -44.90 -9.35 2.59
N ILE A 12 -44.45 -9.66 3.82
CA ILE A 12 -45.18 -10.53 4.78
C ILE A 12 -45.67 -9.75 6.01
N LEU A 13 -45.00 -8.65 6.39
CA LEU A 13 -45.32 -7.83 7.56
C LEU A 13 -46.21 -6.62 7.24
N ASP A 14 -46.96 -6.14 8.24
CA ASP A 14 -47.77 -4.92 8.12
C ASP A 14 -46.93 -3.69 7.67
N PRO A 15 -47.52 -2.75 6.90
CA PRO A 15 -46.79 -1.70 6.17
C PRO A 15 -45.76 -0.88 6.97
N PRO A 16 -46.01 -0.46 8.23
CA PRO A 16 -45.00 0.28 8.98
C PRO A 16 -43.78 -0.58 9.34
N LEU A 17 -43.97 -1.88 9.60
CA LEU A 17 -42.89 -2.79 9.99
C LEU A 17 -42.08 -3.28 8.79
N GLY A 18 -42.74 -3.49 7.64
CA GLY A 18 -42.08 -3.89 6.41
C GLY A 18 -41.06 -2.84 5.92
N VAL A 19 -41.44 -1.56 5.91
CA VAL A 19 -40.54 -0.46 5.48
C VAL A 19 -39.31 -0.37 6.40
N ILE A 20 -39.50 -0.53 7.71
CA ILE A 20 -38.41 -0.53 8.69
C ILE A 20 -37.43 -1.67 8.40
N ALA A 21 -37.93 -2.88 8.13
CA ALA A 21 -37.10 -4.04 7.80
C ALA A 21 -36.30 -3.84 6.51
N LEU A 22 -36.90 -3.25 5.47
CA LEU A 22 -36.24 -2.96 4.20
C LEU A 22 -35.12 -1.93 4.36
N VAL A 23 -35.39 -0.84 5.07
CA VAL A 23 -34.39 0.22 5.33
C VAL A 23 -33.26 -0.31 6.20
N ALA A 24 -33.57 -1.08 7.24
CA ALA A 24 -32.55 -1.70 8.10
C ALA A 24 -31.64 -2.65 7.30
N GLY A 25 -32.19 -3.49 6.42
CA GLY A 25 -31.42 -4.38 5.57
C GLY A 25 -30.50 -3.63 4.60
N ALA A 26 -30.97 -2.54 4.00
CA ALA A 26 -30.17 -1.71 3.11
C ALA A 26 -29.01 -1.01 3.85
N VAL A 27 -29.26 -0.50 5.06
CA VAL A 27 -28.22 0.14 5.89
C VAL A 27 -27.16 -0.88 6.30
N LEU A 28 -27.55 -2.10 6.67
CA LEU A 28 -26.61 -3.15 7.05
C LEU A 28 -25.70 -3.54 5.88
N GLU A 29 -26.24 -3.71 4.67
CA GLU A 29 -25.45 -4.08 3.49
C GLU A 29 -24.43 -3.00 3.10
N VAL A 30 -24.86 -1.74 3.10
CA VAL A 30 -23.95 -0.61 2.86
C VAL A 30 -22.89 -0.53 3.96
N GLY A 31 -23.29 -0.75 5.22
CA GLY A 31 -22.41 -0.74 6.37
C GLY A 31 -21.34 -1.83 6.32
N GLU A 32 -21.72 -3.07 6.02
CA GLU A 32 -20.80 -4.21 5.89
C GLU A 32 -19.85 -4.01 4.70
N ALA A 33 -20.36 -3.60 3.55
CA ALA A 33 -19.53 -3.34 2.37
C ALA A 33 -18.52 -2.21 2.64
N PHE A 34 -18.96 -1.13 3.28
CA PHE A 34 -18.10 -0.02 3.66
C PHE A 34 -17.05 -0.44 4.69
N PHE A 35 -17.47 -1.16 5.73
CA PHE A 35 -16.60 -1.66 6.79
C PHE A 35 -15.53 -2.60 6.22
N TRP A 36 -15.91 -3.60 5.43
CA TRP A 36 -14.97 -4.53 4.78
C TRP A 36 -14.04 -3.80 3.82
N THR A 37 -14.56 -2.86 3.02
CA THR A 37 -13.71 -2.05 2.12
C THR A 37 -12.68 -1.25 2.91
N ARG A 38 -13.07 -0.64 4.03
CA ARG A 38 -12.15 0.15 4.86
C ARG A 38 -11.15 -0.73 5.62
N TYR A 39 -11.61 -1.86 6.14
CA TYR A 39 -10.79 -2.84 6.84
C TYR A 39 -9.73 -3.45 5.90
N LEU A 40 -10.14 -3.89 4.70
CA LEU A 40 -9.23 -4.42 3.68
C LEU A 40 -8.28 -3.35 3.13
N ARG A 41 -8.71 -2.08 3.03
CA ARG A 41 -7.78 -0.97 2.70
C ARG A 41 -6.73 -0.76 3.78
N ARG A 42 -7.06 -0.98 5.06
CA ARG A 42 -6.12 -0.91 6.19
C ARG A 42 -5.19 -2.13 6.25
N TYR A 43 -5.68 -3.28 5.79
CA TYR A 43 -4.96 -4.55 5.67
C TYR A 43 -4.42 -4.80 4.26
N ARG A 44 -4.35 -3.78 3.38
CA ARG A 44 -3.59 -3.91 2.13
C ARG A 44 -2.21 -4.36 2.55
N VAL A 45 -1.89 -5.58 2.15
CA VAL A 45 -0.69 -6.28 2.54
C VAL A 45 0.45 -5.30 2.36
N ARG A 46 1.09 -5.02 3.49
CA ARG A 46 2.46 -4.55 3.65
C ARG A 46 3.34 -5.54 2.87
N THR A 47 3.30 -5.47 1.53
CA THR A 47 4.15 -6.29 0.66
C THR A 47 5.59 -5.89 0.95
N GLY A 48 6.59 -6.72 0.63
CA GLY A 48 7.98 -6.62 1.14
C GLY A 48 8.73 -5.27 1.04
N VAL A 49 8.10 -4.21 0.55
CA VAL A 49 8.57 -2.82 0.47
C VAL A 49 8.91 -2.17 1.82
N GLU A 50 8.24 -2.47 2.95
CA GLU A 50 8.72 -1.92 4.24
C GLU A 50 10.07 -2.49 4.67
N GLY A 51 10.38 -3.73 4.27
CA GLY A 51 11.66 -4.35 4.58
C GLY A 51 12.85 -3.75 3.82
N LEU A 52 12.57 -2.99 2.76
CA LEU A 52 13.60 -2.36 1.92
C LEU A 52 14.06 -1.02 2.50
N ILE A 53 13.21 -0.31 3.27
CA ILE A 53 13.57 0.99 3.86
C ILE A 53 14.70 0.80 4.88
N GLY A 54 15.77 1.59 4.75
CA GLY A 54 16.97 1.52 5.58
C GLY A 54 18.03 0.54 5.06
N GLN A 55 17.71 -0.32 4.10
CA GLN A 55 18.67 -1.23 3.48
C GLN A 55 19.68 -0.47 2.61
N ARG A 56 20.85 -1.09 2.41
CA ARG A 56 21.91 -0.60 1.52
C ARG A 56 21.75 -1.22 0.13
N ALA A 57 21.80 -0.38 -0.89
CA ALA A 57 21.83 -0.77 -2.28
C ALA A 57 23.11 -0.24 -2.95
N GLU A 58 23.52 -0.88 -4.03
CA GLU A 58 24.67 -0.47 -4.83
C GLU A 58 24.19 0.18 -6.12
N THR A 59 24.68 1.37 -6.43
CA THR A 59 24.32 2.08 -7.66
C THR A 59 25.00 1.41 -8.85
N ILE A 60 24.22 0.90 -9.82
CA ILE A 60 24.78 0.23 -11.00
C ILE A 60 24.80 1.13 -12.24
N GLU A 61 24.07 2.24 -12.20
CA GLU A 61 24.03 3.29 -13.22
C GLU A 61 24.04 4.65 -12.55
N PRO A 62 24.61 5.70 -13.18
CA PRO A 62 24.58 7.05 -12.62
C PRO A 62 23.15 7.46 -12.29
N CYS A 63 22.93 7.97 -11.08
CA CYS A 63 21.60 8.30 -10.59
C CYS A 63 21.51 9.79 -10.29
N GLU A 64 21.09 10.57 -11.29
CA GLU A 64 20.97 12.04 -11.19
C GLU A 64 19.81 12.54 -12.09
N PRO A 65 18.60 12.78 -11.56
CA PRO A 65 18.08 12.31 -10.28
C PRO A 65 17.55 10.88 -10.36
N ARG A 66 17.54 10.24 -11.54
CA ARG A 66 17.05 8.87 -11.74
C ARG A 66 18.17 7.96 -12.21
N GLY A 67 18.16 6.73 -11.73
CA GLY A 67 19.12 5.70 -12.13
C GLY A 67 18.63 4.31 -11.73
N ARG A 68 19.55 3.35 -11.70
CA ARG A 68 19.28 1.98 -11.23
C ARG A 68 20.22 1.59 -10.11
N VAL A 69 19.67 0.89 -9.13
CA VAL A 69 20.41 0.35 -7.99
C VAL A 69 20.15 -1.14 -7.87
N ARG A 70 21.09 -1.86 -7.28
CA ARG A 70 20.99 -3.28 -6.99
C ARG A 70 20.80 -3.48 -5.49
N LEU A 71 19.71 -4.14 -5.12
CA LEU A 71 19.33 -4.42 -3.74
C LEU A 71 18.95 -5.91 -3.62
N HIS A 72 19.58 -6.65 -2.71
CA HIS A 72 19.37 -8.10 -2.53
C HIS A 72 19.49 -8.95 -3.81
N GLY A 73 20.25 -8.46 -4.81
CA GLY A 73 20.41 -9.14 -6.10
C GLY A 73 19.40 -8.73 -7.17
N GLU A 74 18.39 -7.95 -6.81
CA GLU A 74 17.39 -7.40 -7.72
C GLU A 74 17.79 -6.00 -8.21
N ILE A 75 17.39 -5.65 -9.44
CA ILE A 75 17.63 -4.32 -10.02
C ILE A 75 16.36 -3.49 -9.84
N TRP A 76 16.51 -2.34 -9.19
CA TRP A 76 15.43 -1.41 -8.88
C TRP A 76 15.66 -0.06 -9.55
N THR A 77 14.57 0.59 -9.96
CA THR A 77 14.60 2.00 -10.34
C THR A 77 14.82 2.84 -9.09
N ALA A 78 15.76 3.79 -9.15
CA ALA A 78 16.07 4.66 -8.03
C ALA A 78 15.93 6.14 -8.39
N VAL A 79 15.54 6.93 -7.39
CA VAL A 79 15.62 8.40 -7.41
C VAL A 79 16.63 8.84 -6.36
N CYS A 80 17.64 9.59 -6.77
CA CYS A 80 18.72 10.08 -5.92
C CYS A 80 18.69 11.62 -5.90
N GLU A 81 18.19 12.19 -4.80
CA GLU A 81 18.08 13.65 -4.68
C GLU A 81 19.44 14.36 -4.62
N ARG A 82 20.46 13.68 -4.09
CA ARG A 82 21.83 14.21 -3.94
C ARG A 82 22.80 13.69 -5.00
N GLY A 83 22.31 12.91 -5.97
CA GLY A 83 23.15 12.18 -6.93
C GLY A 83 23.79 10.93 -6.33
N ALA A 84 24.11 9.96 -7.17
CA ALA A 84 24.96 8.82 -6.82
C ALA A 84 25.69 8.30 -8.07
N GLY A 85 26.99 8.08 -7.93
CA GLY A 85 27.85 7.50 -8.96
C GLY A 85 27.75 5.98 -9.04
N VAL A 86 28.19 5.39 -10.15
CA VAL A 86 28.26 3.93 -10.31
C VAL A 86 29.22 3.32 -9.29
N GLY A 87 28.78 2.27 -8.61
CA GLY A 87 29.50 1.58 -7.54
C GLY A 87 29.31 2.20 -6.16
N GLU A 88 28.64 3.36 -6.04
CA GLU A 88 28.40 3.97 -4.74
C GLU A 88 27.30 3.24 -3.96
N THR A 89 27.51 3.13 -2.65
CA THR A 89 26.52 2.59 -1.73
C THR A 89 25.53 3.69 -1.36
N VAL A 90 24.25 3.38 -1.51
CA VAL A 90 23.13 4.26 -1.17
C VAL A 90 22.21 3.56 -0.18
N ARG A 91 21.49 4.33 0.63
CA ARG A 91 20.48 3.83 1.56
C ARG A 91 19.09 4.15 1.02
N VAL A 92 18.19 3.18 1.08
CA VAL A 92 16.77 3.37 0.73
C VAL A 92 16.09 4.16 1.83
N VAL A 93 15.48 5.30 1.49
CA VAL A 93 14.73 6.16 2.42
C VAL A 93 13.22 6.06 2.22
N ALA A 94 12.76 5.71 1.02
CA ALA A 94 11.35 5.51 0.73
C ALA A 94 11.16 4.53 -0.44
N VAL A 95 9.97 3.95 -0.53
CA VAL A 95 9.55 3.11 -1.65
C VAL A 95 8.20 3.58 -2.18
N ASP A 96 8.16 3.91 -3.47
CA ASP A 96 6.93 4.24 -4.20
C ASP A 96 6.74 3.26 -5.36
N GLY A 97 5.88 2.26 -5.13
CA GLY A 97 5.64 1.18 -6.08
C GLY A 97 6.90 0.36 -6.37
N LEU A 98 7.46 0.55 -7.57
CA LEU A 98 8.68 -0.11 -8.06
C LEU A 98 9.89 0.85 -8.12
N THR A 99 9.77 2.04 -7.50
CA THR A 99 10.82 3.04 -7.45
C THR A 99 11.30 3.24 -6.02
N LEU A 100 12.62 3.14 -5.80
CA LEU A 100 13.27 3.42 -4.52
C LEU A 100 13.73 4.88 -4.50
N THR A 101 13.44 5.60 -3.42
CA THR A 101 14.15 6.86 -3.15
C THR A 101 15.37 6.52 -2.30
N VAL A 102 16.54 6.98 -2.71
CA VAL A 102 17.80 6.63 -2.07
C VAL A 102 18.65 7.87 -1.78
N GLU A 103 19.44 7.79 -0.72
CA GLU A 103 20.41 8.82 -0.35
C GLU A 103 21.83 8.24 -0.25
N PRO A 104 22.89 9.04 -0.47
CA PRO A 104 24.27 8.60 -0.28
C PRO A 104 24.47 8.01 1.12
N TYR A 105 25.05 6.82 1.20
CA TYR A 105 25.38 6.18 2.46
C TYR A 105 26.85 6.43 2.80
N GLU A 106 27.11 7.41 3.67
CA GLU A 106 28.45 7.64 4.21
C GLU A 106 28.78 6.57 5.26
N ASP A 107 29.74 5.70 4.94
CA ASP A 107 30.25 4.72 5.90
C ASP A 107 31.25 5.40 6.85
N VAL A 108 30.73 5.92 7.96
CA VAL A 108 31.53 6.61 9.01
C VAL A 108 32.51 5.66 9.73
N GLN A 109 32.55 4.37 9.40
CA GLN A 109 33.29 3.32 10.12
C GLN A 109 34.70 2.99 9.59
N ARG A 110 35.20 3.65 8.54
CA ARG A 110 36.58 3.45 8.07
C ARG A 110 37.53 4.51 8.65
N ARG A 111 37.86 4.40 9.94
CA ARG A 111 39.03 5.06 10.56
C ARG A 111 39.86 4.06 11.33
#